data_AF-A0A7V3XDA3-F1
#
_entry.id   AF-A0A7V3XDA3-F1
#
_cell.length_a   1.000
_cell.length_b   1.000
_cell.length_c   1.000
_cell.angle_alpha   90.00
_cell.angle_beta   90.00
_cell.angle_gamma   90.00
#
_symmetry.space_group_name_H-M   'P 1'
#
loop_
_entity.id
_entity.type
_entity.pdbx_description
1 polymer ?
#
loop_
_entity_poly.entity_id
_entity_poly.type
_entity_poly.pdbx_seq_one_letter_code
_entity_poly.pdbx_strand_id
1 'polypeptide(L)'
;MTIIPHREDSKVVLQHLRTDEETGLGREEVRRRLERYGPNELKEALKAGWLEKLLDQFRDTLVLILLAATVVSFLLWLYHPEEEAYPYDSLIILLIVLANAILGLIQESRAERSLEALKEMAAPYAWVLRDGKREHIPAREVVPGDILFLEAGDKVAADARLLQVNTLKVNESAFTGESVPVEKTTRALHEETVTVGDQKNMVFMGTAVTYGRGKAVATATGMGTEIGKITHLLQQTPPEETPLQRNLGEVGKRLGGMILGICGVVFLTGVVTEGAHTLQGILGIFLFGLALAVAAIPEGLPAVVTIALALGVQKMAAKNAIVRRLSAVETLGSTTVICSDKTGTLTRNEMTVRKVWVDGKVLEVTGEGYEPRGGFWWDQKPFLPQDPHLKRLLQIAGLCNNARLIPQEGGWSIEGDPTEGALIVAAEKGGWVLADLELKYPRLGEIPFSSERMRMITVHREEEEEVAYLKGAPEVLLNLCNRIFVNGRVCKLTPQGRQEILKINEEMAGNALRTLATAYRPLSGGLRDTQGNYDPDQIEQGLIFVGLVGMIDPPRKEAIEAVAKCKQAGMKPVMITGDHKLT
;
A
#
# COMPACT_ATOMS: atom_id res chain seq x y z
N MET A 1 4.08 34.36 -8.90
CA MET A 1 3.97 33.36 -9.97
C MET A 1 3.79 32.01 -9.32
N THR A 2 2.69 31.32 -9.62
CA THR A 2 2.44 29.96 -9.18
C THR A 2 3.31 29.04 -10.02
N ILE A 3 4.27 28.35 -9.39
CA ILE A 3 5.09 27.38 -10.12
C ILE A 3 4.25 26.15 -10.46
N ILE A 4 4.53 25.52 -11.60
CA ILE A 4 3.95 24.22 -11.96
C ILE A 4 5.09 23.20 -11.80
N PRO A 5 5.13 22.43 -10.69
CA PRO A 5 6.34 21.70 -10.30
C PRO A 5 6.87 20.72 -11.37
N HIS A 6 5.99 20.06 -12.13
CA HIS A 6 6.40 19.12 -13.18
C HIS A 6 7.06 19.81 -14.39
N ARG A 7 6.85 21.12 -14.59
CA ARG A 7 7.44 21.86 -15.73
C ARG A 7 8.81 22.46 -15.45
N GLU A 8 9.15 22.54 -14.18
CA GLU A 8 10.35 23.21 -13.72
C GLU A 8 11.46 22.21 -13.38
N ASP A 9 12.70 22.68 -13.47
CA ASP A 9 13.85 21.96 -12.94
C ASP A 9 13.73 21.82 -11.41
N SER A 10 14.20 20.69 -10.88
CA SER A 10 14.11 20.41 -9.44
C SER A 10 14.75 21.50 -8.58
N LYS A 11 15.82 22.15 -9.07
CA LYS A 11 16.50 23.26 -8.37
C LYS A 11 15.60 24.50 -8.26
N VAL A 12 14.82 24.80 -9.29
CA VAL A 12 13.87 25.94 -9.29
C VAL A 12 12.74 25.68 -8.29
N VAL A 13 12.24 24.44 -8.24
CA VAL A 13 11.22 24.03 -7.27
C VAL A 13 11.74 24.14 -5.83
N LEU A 14 12.96 23.68 -5.57
CA LEU A 14 13.62 23.81 -4.25
C LEU A 14 13.77 25.28 -3.82
N GLN A 15 14.21 26.15 -4.73
CA GLN A 15 14.33 27.59 -4.46
C GLN A 15 12.97 28.23 -4.15
N HIS A 16 11.93 27.86 -4.91
CA HIS A 16 10.58 28.38 -4.67
C HIS A 16 10.03 27.93 -3.31
N LEU A 17 10.26 26.68 -2.94
CA LEU A 17 9.86 26.10 -1.66
C LEU A 17 10.80 26.50 -0.51
N ARG A 18 11.89 27.24 -0.78
CA ARG A 18 12.91 27.66 0.19
C ARG A 18 13.40 26.50 1.05
N THR A 19 13.74 25.39 0.40
CA THR A 19 14.24 24.15 1.01
C THR A 19 15.62 23.87 0.47
N ASP A 20 16.50 23.39 1.34
CA ASP A 20 17.81 22.88 0.95
C ASP A 20 17.74 21.37 0.72
N GLU A 21 18.42 20.88 -0.31
CA GLU A 21 18.37 19.47 -0.69
C GLU A 21 19.12 18.57 0.30
N GLU A 22 20.24 19.02 0.86
CA GLU A 22 21.12 18.20 1.71
C GLU A 22 20.78 18.29 3.19
N THR A 23 20.21 19.40 3.63
CA THR A 23 19.85 19.65 5.03
C THR A 23 18.34 19.59 5.27
N GLY A 24 17.52 19.71 4.22
CA GLY A 24 16.06 19.71 4.35
C GLY A 24 15.53 20.96 5.05
N LEU A 25 14.38 20.83 5.73
CA LEU A 25 13.78 21.92 6.49
C LEU A 25 14.27 21.94 7.94
N GLY A 26 14.38 23.15 8.51
CA GLY A 26 14.60 23.32 9.94
C GLY A 26 13.32 23.21 10.76
N ARG A 27 13.42 22.74 12.01
CA ARG A 27 12.26 22.53 12.91
C ARG A 27 11.31 23.74 13.06
N GLU A 28 11.85 24.95 13.16
CA GLU A 28 11.03 26.16 13.29
C GLU A 28 10.22 26.46 12.02
N GLU A 29 10.80 26.20 10.85
CA GLU A 29 10.14 26.40 9.57
C GLU A 29 9.04 25.34 9.36
N VAL A 30 9.30 24.09 9.75
CA VAL A 30 8.28 23.02 9.76
C VAL A 30 7.07 23.44 10.59
N ARG A 31 7.28 23.95 11.81
CA ARG A 31 6.18 24.40 12.69
C ARG A 31 5.36 25.52 12.05
N ARG A 32 6.02 26.52 11.46
CA ARG A 32 5.33 27.62 10.74
C ARG A 32 4.54 27.12 9.54
N ARG A 33 5.07 26.15 8.78
CA ARG A 33 4.36 25.57 7.63
C ARG A 33 3.18 24.73 8.09
N LEU A 34 3.30 23.98 9.18
CA LEU A 34 2.19 23.22 9.74
C LEU A 34 1.05 24.15 10.19
N GLU A 35 1.36 25.29 10.81
CA GLU A 35 0.38 26.32 11.17
C GLU A 35 -0.28 26.97 9.94
N ARG A 36 0.47 27.16 8.85
CA ARG A 36 0.00 27.82 7.63
C ARG A 36 -0.82 26.90 6.72
N TYR A 37 -0.34 25.70 6.46
CA TYR A 37 -0.93 24.75 5.51
C TYR A 37 -1.88 23.75 6.19
N GLY A 38 -1.78 23.62 7.51
CA GLY A 38 -2.48 22.59 8.27
C GLY A 38 -1.81 21.22 8.18
N PRO A 39 -2.35 20.22 8.88
CA PRO A 39 -1.85 18.84 8.80
C PRO A 39 -2.10 18.25 7.41
N ASN A 40 -1.23 17.33 7.01
CA ASN A 40 -1.30 16.57 5.77
C ASN A 40 -2.36 15.46 5.84
N GLU A 41 -3.62 15.87 5.90
CA GLU A 41 -4.77 14.98 6.01
C GLU A 41 -5.87 15.41 5.04
N LEU A 42 -6.61 14.43 4.53
CA LEU A 42 -7.81 14.67 3.75
C LEU A 42 -8.92 15.07 4.71
N LYS A 43 -9.49 16.27 4.52
CA LYS A 43 -10.59 16.75 5.36
C LYS A 43 -11.80 15.84 5.13
N GLU A 44 -12.26 15.17 6.17
CA GLU A 44 -13.57 14.50 6.14
C GLU A 44 -14.68 15.56 6.00
N ALA A 45 -15.81 15.17 5.41
CA ALA A 45 -17.00 16.02 5.43
C ALA A 45 -17.32 16.38 6.89
N LEU A 46 -17.77 17.62 7.13
CA LEU A 46 -18.11 18.10 8.46
C LEU A 46 -19.08 17.09 9.10
N LYS A 47 -18.63 16.43 10.18
CA LYS A 47 -19.47 15.51 10.94
C LYS A 47 -20.62 16.33 11.52
N ALA A 48 -21.83 15.79 11.43
CA ALA A 48 -22.99 16.39 12.05
C ALA A 48 -22.71 16.67 13.54
N GLY A 49 -23.02 17.88 13.99
CA GLY A 49 -22.88 18.24 15.40
C GLY A 49 -23.80 17.39 16.27
N TRP A 50 -23.54 17.30 17.58
CA TRP A 50 -24.42 16.57 18.49
C TRP A 50 -25.88 17.08 18.47
N LEU A 51 -26.06 18.39 18.24
CA LEU A 51 -27.37 19.03 18.05
C LEU A 51 -28.04 18.60 16.75
N GLU A 52 -27.28 18.52 15.67
CA GLU A 52 -27.78 18.12 14.36
C GLU A 52 -28.21 16.65 14.37
N LYS A 53 -27.40 15.78 15.00
CA LYS A 53 -27.75 14.36 15.23
C LYS A 53 -29.00 14.21 16.08
N LEU A 54 -29.13 15.00 17.14
CA LEU A 54 -30.34 15.01 17.96
C LEU A 54 -31.56 15.44 17.15
N LEU A 55 -31.44 16.48 16.31
CA LEU A 55 -32.51 16.94 15.42
C LEU A 55 -32.87 15.89 14.37
N ASP A 56 -31.90 15.15 13.85
CA ASP A 56 -32.15 14.06 12.90
C ASP A 56 -32.98 12.92 13.53
N GLN A 57 -32.85 12.65 14.84
CA GLN A 57 -33.73 11.70 15.53
C GLN A 57 -35.22 12.11 15.48
N PHE A 58 -35.52 13.41 15.34
CA PHE A 58 -36.89 13.92 15.23
C PHE A 58 -37.40 14.00 13.79
N ARG A 59 -36.56 13.73 12.78
CA ARG A 59 -36.96 13.71 11.36
C ARG A 59 -37.57 12.38 10.92
N ASP A 60 -37.51 11.36 11.76
CA ASP A 60 -38.13 10.08 11.47
C ASP A 60 -39.65 10.22 11.33
N THR A 61 -40.21 9.56 10.31
CA THR A 61 -41.63 9.70 9.95
C THR A 61 -42.56 9.29 11.10
N LEU A 62 -42.18 8.29 11.89
CA LEU A 62 -42.97 7.77 13.01
C LEU A 62 -42.87 8.69 14.22
N VAL A 63 -41.67 9.23 14.48
CA VAL A 63 -41.47 10.25 15.52
C VAL A 63 -42.29 11.50 15.21
N LEU A 64 -42.35 11.92 13.94
CA LEU A 64 -43.22 13.03 13.51
C LEU A 64 -44.71 12.73 13.73
N ILE A 65 -45.16 11.50 13.46
CA ILE A 65 -46.54 11.06 13.73
C ILE A 65 -46.82 11.07 15.25
N LEU A 66 -45.88 10.62 16.09
CA LEU A 66 -46.02 10.65 17.54
C LEU A 66 -46.03 12.07 18.10
N LEU A 67 -45.21 12.96 17.56
CA LEU A 67 -45.24 14.38 17.92
C LEU A 67 -46.57 15.01 17.53
N ALA A 68 -47.11 14.68 16.35
CA ALA A 68 -48.44 15.12 15.94
C ALA A 68 -49.52 14.57 16.89
N ALA A 69 -49.45 13.30 17.28
CA ALA A 69 -50.37 12.69 18.25
C ALA A 69 -50.25 13.31 19.65
N THR A 70 -49.04 13.67 20.07
CA THR A 70 -48.76 14.40 21.32
C THR A 70 -49.48 15.75 21.30
N VAL A 71 -49.37 16.50 20.20
CA VAL A 71 -50.05 17.79 20.01
C VAL A 71 -51.57 17.61 20.02
N VAL A 72 -52.10 16.61 19.31
CA VAL A 72 -53.55 16.33 19.26
C VAL A 72 -54.08 15.96 20.65
N SER A 73 -53.42 15.05 21.36
CA SER A 73 -53.76 14.64 22.73
C SER A 73 -53.75 15.83 23.69
N PHE A 74 -52.72 16.69 23.60
CA PHE A 74 -52.63 17.90 24.42
C PHE A 74 -53.76 18.90 24.13
N LEU A 75 -54.12 19.08 22.86
CA LEU A 75 -55.24 19.96 22.47
C LEU A 75 -56.60 19.44 22.94
N LEU A 76 -56.82 18.11 22.92
CA LEU A 76 -58.03 17.51 23.47
C LEU A 76 -58.16 17.76 24.97
N TRP A 77 -57.06 17.58 25.71
CA TRP A 77 -57.02 17.90 27.13
C TRP A 77 -57.33 19.38 27.40
N LEU A 78 -56.77 20.30 26.59
CA LEU A 78 -57.06 21.74 26.73
C LEU A 78 -58.54 22.08 26.51
N TYR A 79 -59.23 21.31 25.65
CA TYR A 79 -60.64 21.49 25.34
C TYR A 79 -61.57 20.86 26.40
N HIS A 80 -61.11 19.83 27.11
CA HIS A 80 -61.84 19.12 28.16
C HIS A 80 -61.01 18.95 29.45
N PRO A 81 -60.57 20.05 30.09
CA PRO A 81 -59.68 19.98 31.26
C PRO A 81 -60.36 19.44 32.53
N GLU A 82 -61.67 19.22 32.51
CA GLU A 82 -62.43 18.69 33.66
C GLU A 82 -62.33 17.17 33.81
N GLU A 83 -61.96 16.43 32.75
CA GLU A 83 -61.86 14.96 32.79
C GLU A 83 -60.54 14.48 33.38
N GLU A 84 -59.45 15.21 33.14
CA GLU A 84 -58.12 14.88 33.65
C GLU A 84 -57.37 16.11 34.17
N ALA A 85 -56.83 16.01 35.39
CA ALA A 85 -56.11 17.10 36.04
C ALA A 85 -54.82 17.52 35.30
N TYR A 86 -54.22 16.61 34.54
CA TYR A 86 -53.00 16.82 33.76
C TYR A 86 -53.09 16.06 32.43
N PRO A 87 -52.38 16.49 31.38
CA PRO A 87 -52.43 15.84 30.07
C PRO A 87 -51.54 14.60 30.04
N TYR A 88 -51.91 13.57 30.80
CA TYR A 88 -51.08 12.38 31.05
C TYR A 88 -50.67 11.67 29.77
N ASP A 89 -51.59 11.48 28.82
CA ASP A 89 -51.33 10.83 27.53
C ASP A 89 -50.23 11.55 26.73
N SER A 90 -50.36 12.88 26.58
CA SER A 90 -49.36 13.68 25.86
C SER A 90 -47.99 13.67 26.55
N LEU A 91 -47.97 13.67 27.90
CA LEU A 91 -46.74 13.67 28.68
C LEU A 91 -46.00 12.32 28.55
N ILE A 92 -46.76 11.21 28.56
CA ILE A 92 -46.21 9.86 28.39
C ILE A 92 -45.64 9.70 26.98
N ILE A 93 -46.38 10.09 25.94
CA ILE A 93 -45.90 9.99 24.54
C ILE A 93 -44.65 10.85 24.35
N LEU A 94 -44.65 12.09 24.87
CA LEU A 94 -43.49 12.98 24.81
C LEU A 94 -42.27 12.37 25.52
N LEU A 95 -42.46 11.77 26.69
CA LEU A 95 -41.39 11.12 27.45
C LEU A 95 -40.81 9.92 26.71
N ILE A 96 -41.66 9.11 26.05
CA ILE A 96 -41.22 7.99 25.21
C ILE A 96 -40.38 8.50 24.03
N VAL A 97 -40.86 9.52 23.32
CA VAL A 97 -40.14 10.12 22.19
C VAL A 97 -38.78 10.67 22.62
N LEU A 98 -38.73 11.39 23.74
CA LEU A 98 -37.48 11.94 24.30
C LEU A 98 -36.52 10.83 24.74
N ALA A 99 -37.01 9.80 25.44
CA ALA A 99 -36.20 8.67 25.86
C ALA A 99 -35.61 7.92 24.65
N ASN A 100 -36.41 7.74 23.59
CA ASN A 100 -35.96 7.10 22.36
C ASN A 100 -34.88 7.93 21.63
N ALA A 101 -35.10 9.24 21.47
CA ALA A 101 -34.13 10.14 20.85
C ALA A 101 -32.79 10.17 21.62
N ILE A 102 -32.84 10.18 22.96
CA ILE A 102 -31.63 10.13 23.81
C ILE A 102 -30.92 8.79 23.68
N LEU A 103 -31.67 7.68 23.72
CA LEU A 103 -31.10 6.34 23.54
C LEU A 103 -30.47 6.18 22.16
N GLY A 104 -31.13 6.64 21.11
CA GLY A 104 -30.61 6.68 19.74
C GLY A 104 -29.31 7.47 19.65
N LEU A 105 -29.27 8.70 20.19
CA LEU A 105 -28.07 9.53 20.21
C LEU A 105 -26.89 8.87 20.95
N ILE A 106 -27.15 8.26 22.11
CA ILE A 106 -26.12 7.55 22.89
C ILE A 106 -25.59 6.33 22.13
N GLN A 107 -26.47 5.55 21.51
CA GLN A 107 -26.12 4.35 20.76
C GLN A 107 -25.28 4.68 19.52
N GLU A 108 -25.70 5.69 18.76
CA GLU A 108 -25.01 6.17 17.56
C GLU A 108 -23.63 6.75 17.90
N SER A 109 -23.55 7.60 18.93
CA SER A 109 -22.28 8.21 19.37
C SER A 109 -21.25 7.17 19.85
N ARG A 110 -21.69 6.09 20.50
CA ARG A 110 -20.79 4.99 20.94
C ARG A 110 -20.24 4.20 19.76
N ALA A 111 -21.08 3.95 18.75
CA ALA A 111 -20.68 3.24 17.55
C ALA A 111 -19.62 4.03 16.75
N GLU A 112 -19.82 5.33 16.56
CA GLU A 112 -18.87 6.19 15.84
C GLU A 112 -17.52 6.33 16.55
N ARG A 113 -17.51 6.53 17.87
CA ARG A 113 -16.27 6.64 18.65
C ARG A 113 -15.39 5.39 18.51
N SER A 114 -16.02 4.22 18.46
CA SER A 114 -15.32 2.95 18.28
C SER A 114 -14.67 2.85 16.90
N LEU A 115 -15.30 3.43 15.87
CA LEU A 115 -14.76 3.49 14.52
C LEU A 115 -13.61 4.51 14.40
N GLU A 116 -13.74 5.66 15.06
CA GLU A 116 -12.76 6.75 15.02
C GLU A 116 -11.43 6.36 15.66
N ALA A 117 -11.46 5.72 16.83
CA ALA A 117 -10.26 5.20 17.49
C ALA A 117 -9.49 4.18 16.62
N LEU A 118 -10.19 3.40 15.78
CA LEU A 118 -9.57 2.43 14.88
C LEU A 118 -8.97 3.08 13.62
N LYS A 119 -9.50 4.23 13.18
CA LYS A 119 -8.90 5.00 12.07
C LYS A 119 -7.56 5.63 12.49
N GLU A 120 -7.43 6.09 13.73
CA GLU A 120 -6.19 6.70 14.25
C GLU A 120 -5.03 5.69 14.32
N MET A 121 -5.31 4.39 14.50
CA MET A 121 -4.30 3.33 14.55
C MET A 121 -3.64 3.00 13.20
N ALA A 122 -4.12 3.58 12.09
CA ALA A 122 -3.70 3.26 10.72
C ALA A 122 -2.96 4.42 10.01
N ALA A 123 -2.53 5.43 10.78
CA ALA A 123 -1.89 6.61 10.23
C ALA A 123 -0.58 6.23 9.50
N PRO A 124 -0.42 6.60 8.22
CA PRO A 124 0.81 6.32 7.48
C PRO A 124 1.99 7.11 8.06
N TYR A 125 3.20 6.60 7.86
CA TYR A 125 4.46 7.26 8.22
C TYR A 125 5.26 7.62 6.96
N ALA A 126 6.23 8.52 7.09
CA ALA A 126 7.09 8.97 6.02
C ALA A 126 8.53 9.17 6.53
N TRP A 127 9.51 8.86 5.69
CA TRP A 127 10.90 9.22 5.91
C TRP A 127 11.18 10.61 5.32
N VAL A 128 11.64 11.53 6.16
CA VAL A 128 11.94 12.91 5.76
C VAL A 128 13.37 13.33 6.15
N LEU A 129 13.92 14.32 5.44
CA LEU A 129 15.15 15.00 5.83
C LEU A 129 14.83 16.32 6.52
N ARG A 130 15.23 16.46 7.78
CA ARG A 130 15.09 17.68 8.58
C ARG A 130 16.35 17.93 9.39
N ASP A 131 16.83 19.17 9.44
CA ASP A 131 18.07 19.55 10.11
C ASP A 131 19.28 18.64 9.77
N GLY A 132 19.37 18.19 8.50
CA GLY A 132 20.41 17.28 8.00
C GLY A 132 20.31 15.83 8.48
N LYS A 133 19.21 15.45 9.13
CA LYS A 133 18.97 14.09 9.66
C LYS A 133 17.75 13.47 9.02
N ARG A 134 17.86 12.17 8.73
CA ARG A 134 16.74 11.36 8.26
C ARG A 134 15.87 10.98 9.47
N GLU A 135 14.63 11.42 9.47
CA GLU A 135 13.65 11.19 10.54
C GLU A 135 12.45 10.40 9.99
N HIS A 136 11.89 9.48 10.80
CA HIS A 136 10.68 8.75 10.50
C HIS A 136 9.51 9.37 11.26
N ILE A 137 8.62 10.06 10.55
CA ILE A 137 7.55 10.87 11.14
C ILE A 137 6.17 10.41 10.68
N PRO A 138 5.10 10.70 11.42
CA PRO A 138 3.74 10.51 10.93
C PRO A 138 3.52 11.32 9.65
N ALA A 139 2.89 10.72 8.62
CA ALA A 139 2.64 11.37 7.34
C ALA A 139 1.80 12.64 7.47
N ARG A 140 0.95 12.75 8.51
CA ARG A 140 0.17 13.96 8.82
C ARG A 140 1.04 15.19 9.10
N GLU A 141 2.28 14.99 9.51
CA GLU A 141 3.23 16.05 9.88
C GLU A 141 4.14 16.47 8.72
N VAL A 142 3.99 15.84 7.55
CA VAL A 142 4.66 16.25 6.32
C VAL A 142 4.11 17.60 5.86
N VAL A 143 5.00 18.53 5.52
CA VAL A 143 4.63 19.86 5.02
C VAL A 143 5.22 20.12 3.64
N PRO A 144 4.65 21.03 2.83
CA PRO A 144 5.28 21.44 1.58
C PRO A 144 6.72 21.90 1.81
N GLY A 145 7.65 21.40 1.02
CA GLY A 145 9.09 21.60 1.13
C GLY A 145 9.85 20.55 1.94
N ASP A 146 9.18 19.62 2.64
CA ASP A 146 9.89 18.47 3.20
C ASP A 146 10.55 17.65 2.07
N ILE A 147 11.76 17.18 2.32
CA ILE A 147 12.45 16.24 1.44
C ILE A 147 12.06 14.83 1.88
N LEU A 148 11.37 14.11 1.02
CA LEU A 148 10.92 12.75 1.21
C LEU A 148 11.94 11.76 0.65
N PHE A 149 12.20 10.71 1.40
CA PHE A 149 12.85 9.51 0.89
C PHE A 149 11.79 8.49 0.50
N LEU A 150 11.95 7.92 -0.68
CA LEU A 150 11.02 6.96 -1.27
C LEU A 150 11.78 5.68 -1.55
N GLU A 151 11.33 4.57 -0.99
CA GLU A 151 11.89 3.24 -1.21
C GLU A 151 10.78 2.24 -1.58
N ALA A 152 11.16 1.15 -2.25
CA ALA A 152 10.20 0.12 -2.62
C ALA A 152 9.44 -0.42 -1.39
N GLY A 153 8.11 -0.40 -1.46
CA GLY A 153 7.21 -0.74 -0.36
C GLY A 153 6.57 0.48 0.30
N ASP A 154 7.13 1.68 0.15
CA ASP A 154 6.59 2.89 0.74
C ASP A 154 5.30 3.34 0.03
N LYS A 155 4.39 3.91 0.82
CA LYS A 155 3.32 4.77 0.30
C LYS A 155 3.82 6.20 0.26
N VAL A 156 3.62 6.84 -0.89
CA VAL A 156 3.97 8.25 -1.07
C VAL A 156 3.08 9.11 -0.17
N ALA A 157 3.71 9.88 0.72
CA ALA A 157 3.03 10.61 1.79
C ALA A 157 2.40 11.95 1.35
N ALA A 158 2.89 12.54 0.26
CA ALA A 158 2.45 13.83 -0.25
C ALA A 158 2.76 13.91 -1.76
N ASP A 159 2.12 14.83 -2.48
CA ASP A 159 2.47 15.07 -3.88
C ASP A 159 3.83 15.75 -3.94
N ALA A 160 4.79 15.17 -4.63
CA ALA A 160 6.19 15.58 -4.56
C ALA A 160 6.88 15.58 -5.92
N ARG A 161 7.82 16.51 -6.09
CA ARG A 161 8.68 16.63 -7.26
C ARG A 161 9.97 15.84 -7.04
N LEU A 162 10.29 14.94 -7.97
CA LEU A 162 11.47 14.08 -7.87
C LEU A 162 12.77 14.87 -8.07
N LEU A 163 13.68 14.74 -7.12
CA LEU A 163 15.02 15.32 -7.12
C LEU A 163 16.05 14.30 -7.63
N GLN A 164 15.96 13.07 -7.13
CA GLN A 164 16.82 11.96 -7.49
C GLN A 164 16.00 10.69 -7.72
N VAL A 165 16.37 9.92 -8.75
CA VAL A 165 15.72 8.64 -9.10
C VAL A 165 16.78 7.60 -9.37
N ASN A 166 16.67 6.45 -8.69
CA ASN A 166 17.44 5.25 -8.93
C ASN A 166 16.45 4.12 -9.25
N THR A 167 16.22 3.89 -10.56
CA THR A 167 15.29 2.87 -11.10
C THR A 167 13.88 2.91 -10.46
N LEU A 168 13.44 4.09 -10.02
CA LEU A 168 12.19 4.26 -9.29
C LEU A 168 10.98 3.95 -10.19
N LYS A 169 10.14 3.03 -9.75
CA LYS A 169 8.83 2.73 -10.34
C LYS A 169 7.75 2.87 -9.29
N VAL A 170 6.66 3.52 -9.66
CA VAL A 170 5.52 3.79 -8.78
C VAL A 170 4.25 3.23 -9.40
N ASN A 171 3.45 2.54 -8.61
CA ASN A 171 2.12 2.11 -9.01
C ASN A 171 1.14 3.27 -8.79
N GLU A 172 0.64 3.81 -9.91
CA GLU A 172 -0.25 4.97 -9.96
C GLU A 172 -1.67 4.58 -10.37
N SER A 173 -2.03 3.29 -10.25
CA SER A 173 -3.35 2.74 -10.59
C SER A 173 -4.51 3.48 -9.93
N ALA A 174 -4.28 4.06 -8.74
CA ALA A 174 -5.27 4.87 -8.04
C ALA A 174 -5.73 6.11 -8.84
N PHE A 175 -4.90 6.60 -9.77
CA PHE A 175 -5.18 7.78 -10.60
C PHE A 175 -5.40 7.42 -12.07
N THR A 176 -4.68 6.44 -12.59
CA THR A 176 -4.73 6.08 -14.02
C THR A 176 -5.62 4.88 -14.32
N GLY A 177 -5.95 4.06 -13.31
CA GLY A 177 -6.58 2.76 -13.50
C GLY A 177 -5.64 1.68 -14.06
N GLU A 178 -4.41 2.04 -14.44
CA GLU A 178 -3.43 1.12 -14.99
C GLU A 178 -2.55 0.55 -13.87
N SER A 179 -2.48 -0.79 -13.79
CA SER A 179 -1.71 -1.48 -12.74
C SER A 179 -0.22 -1.64 -13.09
N VAL A 180 0.20 -1.22 -14.28
CA VAL A 180 1.61 -1.31 -14.71
C VAL A 180 2.39 -0.19 -14.00
N PRO A 181 3.44 -0.52 -13.22
CA PRO A 181 4.23 0.50 -12.55
C PRO A 181 4.91 1.46 -13.53
N VAL A 182 4.77 2.75 -13.27
CA VAL A 182 5.30 3.83 -14.11
C VAL A 182 6.74 4.12 -13.70
N GLU A 183 7.66 4.06 -14.66
CA GLU A 183 9.05 4.46 -14.46
C GLU A 183 9.18 5.98 -14.37
N LYS A 184 9.91 6.43 -13.34
CA LYS A 184 10.01 7.83 -12.98
C LYS A 184 11.32 8.46 -13.46
N THR A 185 11.32 9.78 -13.61
CA THR A 185 12.47 10.57 -14.08
C THR A 185 12.59 11.87 -13.30
N THR A 186 13.72 12.58 -13.41
CA THR A 186 13.92 13.89 -12.79
C THR A 186 13.80 15.04 -13.80
N ARG A 187 13.72 14.75 -15.10
CA ARG A 187 13.68 15.77 -16.16
C ARG A 187 12.42 16.63 -16.08
N ALA A 188 12.55 17.93 -16.33
CA ALA A 188 11.41 18.84 -16.48
C ALA A 188 10.58 18.48 -17.73
N LEU A 189 9.25 18.64 -17.64
CA LEU A 189 8.32 18.34 -18.72
C LEU A 189 7.80 19.65 -19.32
N HIS A 190 8.18 19.97 -20.55
CA HIS A 190 7.90 21.27 -21.16
C HIS A 190 6.60 21.33 -21.99
N GLU A 191 5.80 20.27 -21.98
CA GLU A 191 4.53 20.21 -22.73
C GLU A 191 3.44 21.10 -22.10
N GLU A 192 2.61 21.72 -22.95
CA GLU A 192 1.55 22.65 -22.53
C GLU A 192 0.42 21.99 -21.74
N THR A 193 0.22 20.68 -21.86
CA THR A 193 -0.77 19.90 -21.11
C THR A 193 -0.25 18.50 -20.86
N VAL A 194 0.15 18.22 -19.61
CA VAL A 194 0.59 16.90 -19.16
C VAL A 194 -0.45 16.36 -18.19
N THR A 195 -1.05 15.21 -18.50
CA THR A 195 -2.01 14.58 -17.60
C THR A 195 -1.31 14.10 -16.32
N VAL A 196 -2.06 13.85 -15.23
CA VAL A 196 -1.47 13.39 -13.96
C VAL A 196 -0.66 12.11 -14.14
N GLY A 197 -1.13 11.16 -14.95
CA GLY A 197 -0.42 9.91 -15.25
C GLY A 197 0.86 10.10 -16.08
N ASP A 198 0.93 11.16 -16.88
CA ASP A 198 2.09 11.46 -17.72
C ASP A 198 3.17 12.27 -16.99
N GLN A 199 2.89 12.77 -15.78
CA GLN A 199 3.84 13.50 -14.94
C GLN A 199 4.87 12.54 -14.31
N LYS A 200 5.72 11.94 -15.14
CA LYS A 200 6.76 10.96 -14.75
C LYS A 200 7.83 11.53 -13.81
N ASN A 201 7.85 12.84 -13.62
CA ASN A 201 8.78 13.53 -12.74
C ASN A 201 8.19 13.96 -11.39
N MET A 202 6.93 13.56 -11.16
CA MET A 202 6.19 13.70 -9.92
C MET A 202 5.87 12.33 -9.33
N VAL A 203 5.58 12.31 -8.03
CA VAL A 203 4.92 11.22 -7.33
C VAL A 203 3.73 11.77 -6.57
N PHE A 204 2.69 10.95 -6.39
CA PHE A 204 1.40 11.42 -5.87
C PHE A 204 1.02 10.72 -4.56
N MET A 205 0.42 11.47 -3.65
CA MET A 205 -0.03 10.96 -2.35
C MET A 205 -0.91 9.72 -2.52
N GLY A 206 -0.62 8.67 -1.76
CA GLY A 206 -1.39 7.42 -1.75
C GLY A 206 -0.98 6.40 -2.82
N THR A 207 -0.14 6.77 -3.78
CA THR A 207 0.53 5.82 -4.68
C THR A 207 1.58 5.00 -3.92
N ALA A 208 1.94 3.83 -4.45
CA ALA A 208 2.90 2.92 -3.83
C ALA A 208 4.17 2.81 -4.67
N VAL A 209 5.32 2.96 -4.04
CA VAL A 209 6.61 2.72 -4.68
C VAL A 209 6.79 1.22 -4.82
N THR A 210 6.85 0.72 -6.05
CA THR A 210 6.97 -0.73 -6.32
C THR A 210 8.41 -1.17 -6.47
N TYR A 211 9.29 -0.27 -6.91
CA TYR A 211 10.66 -0.61 -7.24
C TYR A 211 11.58 0.60 -7.15
N GLY A 212 12.86 0.37 -6.85
CA GLY A 212 13.89 1.40 -6.81
C GLY A 212 13.76 2.33 -5.61
N ARG A 213 14.51 3.43 -5.67
CA ARG A 213 14.48 4.48 -4.63
C ARG A 213 14.58 5.87 -5.24
N GLY A 214 14.16 6.87 -4.50
CA GLY A 214 14.23 8.25 -4.93
C GLY A 214 14.18 9.24 -3.78
N LYS A 215 14.54 10.48 -4.10
CA LYS A 215 14.45 11.65 -3.23
C LYS A 215 13.50 12.62 -3.89
N ALA A 216 12.53 13.15 -3.15
CA ALA A 216 11.52 14.06 -3.69
C ALA A 216 11.27 15.23 -2.74
N VAL A 217 10.90 16.41 -3.24
CA VAL A 217 10.45 17.52 -2.40
C VAL A 217 8.93 17.60 -2.43
N ALA A 218 8.29 17.63 -1.25
CA ALA A 218 6.85 17.75 -1.12
C ALA A 218 6.39 19.10 -1.69
N THR A 219 5.44 19.07 -2.62
CA THR A 219 4.91 20.26 -3.31
C THR A 219 3.50 20.61 -2.84
N ALA A 220 2.70 19.60 -2.50
CA ALA A 220 1.37 19.77 -1.95
C ALA A 220 1.04 18.70 -0.92
N THR A 221 0.22 19.07 0.08
CA THR A 221 -0.21 18.22 1.19
C THR A 221 -1.73 18.33 1.39
N GLY A 222 -2.32 17.33 2.04
CA GLY A 222 -3.74 17.26 2.39
C GLY A 222 -4.65 17.50 1.18
N MET A 223 -5.62 18.40 1.34
CA MET A 223 -6.57 18.76 0.28
C MET A 223 -5.93 19.45 -0.95
N GLY A 224 -4.67 19.89 -0.87
CA GLY A 224 -3.95 20.47 -2.01
C GLY A 224 -3.40 19.45 -3.01
N THR A 225 -3.34 18.17 -2.62
CA THR A 225 -2.87 17.06 -3.47
C THR A 225 -3.88 16.71 -4.57
N GLU A 226 -3.47 15.97 -5.60
CA GLU A 226 -4.37 15.45 -6.63
C GLU A 226 -5.45 14.54 -6.04
N ILE A 227 -5.11 13.68 -5.07
CA ILE A 227 -6.11 12.87 -4.36
C ILE A 227 -7.02 13.72 -3.47
N GLY A 228 -6.51 14.83 -2.93
CA GLY A 228 -7.32 15.84 -2.22
C GLY A 228 -8.36 16.50 -3.12
N LYS A 229 -7.98 16.88 -4.34
CA LYS A 229 -8.89 17.43 -5.36
C LYS A 229 -9.96 16.42 -5.76
N ILE A 230 -9.59 15.16 -5.99
CA ILE A 230 -10.55 14.08 -6.28
C ILE A 230 -11.48 13.86 -5.09
N THR A 231 -10.96 13.86 -3.87
CA THR A 231 -11.76 13.69 -2.64
C THR A 231 -12.79 14.80 -2.49
N HIS A 232 -12.43 16.05 -2.78
CA HIS A 232 -13.37 17.17 -2.80
C HIS A 232 -14.50 16.95 -3.81
N LEU A 233 -14.20 16.44 -5.01
CA LEU A 233 -15.22 16.12 -6.02
C LEU A 233 -16.13 14.96 -5.57
N LEU A 234 -15.56 13.92 -4.96
CA LEU A 234 -16.32 12.76 -4.47
C LEU A 234 -17.21 13.08 -3.27
N GLN A 235 -16.81 14.00 -2.40
CA GLN A 235 -17.64 14.45 -1.28
C GLN A 235 -18.94 15.12 -1.72
N GLN A 236 -19.05 15.54 -2.98
CA GLN A 236 -20.28 16.07 -3.56
C GLN A 236 -21.25 14.96 -4.02
N THR A 237 -20.82 13.70 -4.00
CA THR A 237 -21.63 12.54 -4.38
C THR A 237 -22.15 11.83 -3.13
N PRO A 238 -23.46 11.65 -2.97
CA PRO A 238 -24.01 10.95 -1.81
C PRO A 238 -23.52 9.48 -1.76
N PRO A 239 -23.20 8.95 -0.56
CA PRO A 239 -22.75 7.57 -0.42
C PRO A 239 -23.87 6.60 -0.83
N GLU A 240 -23.50 5.52 -1.53
CA GLU A 240 -24.44 4.43 -1.82
C GLU A 240 -24.76 3.62 -0.56
N GLU A 241 -26.02 3.23 -0.42
CA GLU A 241 -26.49 2.35 0.67
C GLU A 241 -25.86 0.94 0.58
N THR A 242 -25.52 0.36 1.73
CA THR A 242 -24.98 -1.01 1.78
C THR A 242 -26.07 -2.06 1.51
N PRO A 243 -25.70 -3.29 1.09
CA PRO A 243 -26.68 -4.36 0.92
C PRO A 243 -27.48 -4.64 2.21
N LEU A 244 -26.84 -4.64 3.39
CA LEU A 244 -27.53 -4.77 4.67
C LEU A 244 -28.49 -3.61 4.94
N GLN A 245 -28.10 -2.37 4.65
CA GLN A 245 -28.98 -1.20 4.80
C GLN A 245 -30.20 -1.31 3.89
N ARG A 246 -30.01 -1.72 2.63
CA ARG A 246 -31.11 -1.98 1.68
C ARG A 246 -32.04 -3.07 2.21
N ASN A 247 -31.49 -4.20 2.65
CA ASN A 247 -32.27 -5.31 3.19
C ASN A 247 -33.04 -4.91 4.46
N LEU A 248 -32.41 -4.17 5.38
CA LEU A 248 -33.06 -3.64 6.57
C LEU A 248 -34.18 -2.65 6.20
N GLY A 249 -33.96 -1.81 5.20
CA GLY A 249 -34.98 -0.90 4.67
C GLY A 249 -36.17 -1.66 4.08
N GLU A 250 -35.93 -2.73 3.32
CA GLU A 250 -36.99 -3.60 2.80
C GLU A 250 -37.78 -4.31 3.90
N VAL A 251 -37.08 -4.86 4.90
CA VAL A 251 -37.70 -5.48 6.07
C VAL A 251 -38.53 -4.45 6.85
N GLY A 252 -37.99 -3.26 7.06
CA GLY A 252 -38.69 -2.15 7.70
C GLY A 252 -39.95 -1.73 6.95
N LYS A 253 -39.91 -1.61 5.62
CA LYS A 253 -41.09 -1.32 4.80
C LYS A 253 -42.16 -2.41 4.90
N ARG A 254 -41.77 -3.70 4.90
CA ARG A 254 -42.70 -4.82 5.03
C ARG A 254 -43.34 -4.87 6.42
N LEU A 255 -42.53 -4.74 7.48
CA LEU A 255 -43.01 -4.66 8.86
C LEU A 255 -43.94 -3.47 9.07
N GLY A 256 -43.54 -2.28 8.61
CA GLY A 256 -44.35 -1.07 8.68
C GLY A 256 -45.69 -1.22 7.96
N GLY A 257 -45.70 -1.83 6.76
CA GLY A 257 -46.94 -2.15 6.05
C GLY A 257 -47.86 -3.09 6.82
N MET A 258 -47.32 -4.15 7.45
CA MET A 258 -48.09 -5.07 8.30
C MET A 258 -48.64 -4.37 9.54
N ILE A 259 -47.84 -3.55 10.21
CA ILE A 259 -48.23 -2.79 11.40
C ILE A 259 -49.37 -1.81 11.08
N LEU A 260 -49.25 -1.05 9.99
CA LEU A 260 -50.32 -0.16 9.53
C LEU A 260 -51.61 -0.92 9.21
N GLY A 261 -51.49 -2.11 8.61
CA GLY A 261 -52.62 -3.01 8.38
C GLY A 261 -53.30 -3.43 9.69
N ILE A 262 -52.54 -3.87 10.69
CA ILE A 262 -53.05 -4.24 12.01
C ILE A 262 -53.71 -3.04 12.69
N CYS A 263 -53.09 -1.87 12.65
CA CYS A 263 -53.65 -0.63 13.21
C CYS A 263 -54.98 -0.26 12.53
N GLY A 264 -55.05 -0.41 11.20
CA GLY A 264 -56.29 -0.20 10.45
C GLY A 264 -57.40 -1.18 10.87
N VAL A 265 -57.06 -2.45 11.07
CA VAL A 265 -58.02 -3.46 11.56
C VAL A 265 -58.50 -3.10 12.98
N VAL A 266 -57.59 -2.84 13.91
CA VAL A 266 -57.92 -2.46 15.30
C VAL A 266 -58.79 -1.20 15.33
N PHE A 267 -58.44 -0.21 14.51
CA PHE A 267 -59.22 1.02 14.38
C PHE A 267 -60.64 0.75 13.86
N LEU A 268 -60.77 0.00 12.77
CA LEU A 268 -62.07 -0.36 12.20
C LEU A 268 -62.92 -1.16 13.18
N THR A 269 -62.34 -2.17 13.84
CA THR A 269 -63.06 -2.96 14.84
C THR A 269 -63.47 -2.10 16.03
N GLY A 270 -62.57 -1.26 16.55
CA GLY A 270 -62.86 -0.39 17.68
C GLY A 270 -64.02 0.57 17.39
N VAL A 271 -64.00 1.20 16.21
CA VAL A 271 -65.09 2.11 15.78
C VAL A 271 -66.42 1.36 15.67
N VAL A 272 -66.42 0.13 15.16
CA VAL A 272 -67.63 -0.68 14.98
C VAL A 272 -68.15 -1.25 16.30
N THR A 273 -67.28 -1.72 17.21
CA THR A 273 -67.68 -2.39 18.45
C THR A 273 -67.99 -1.43 19.58
N GLU A 274 -67.23 -0.34 19.73
CA GLU A 274 -67.44 0.63 20.81
C GLU A 274 -68.47 1.71 20.43
N GLY A 275 -68.94 1.74 19.18
CA GLY A 275 -69.91 2.74 18.72
C GLY A 275 -69.36 4.16 18.85
N ALA A 276 -68.05 4.32 18.64
CA ALA A 276 -67.33 5.58 18.81
C ALA A 276 -67.75 6.59 17.73
N HIS A 277 -68.87 7.27 17.94
CA HIS A 277 -69.35 8.38 17.11
C HIS A 277 -68.86 9.75 17.61
N THR A 278 -68.26 9.80 18.80
CA THR A 278 -67.65 10.99 19.36
C THR A 278 -66.18 11.09 18.93
N LEU A 279 -65.73 12.32 18.66
CA LEU A 279 -64.35 12.62 18.25
C LEU A 279 -63.32 12.05 19.24
N GLN A 280 -63.65 12.05 20.53
CA GLN A 280 -62.78 11.56 21.60
C GLN A 280 -62.59 10.03 21.57
N GLY A 281 -63.65 9.25 21.30
CA GLY A 281 -63.54 7.79 21.17
C GLY A 281 -62.71 7.39 19.94
N ILE A 282 -62.92 8.09 18.82
CA ILE A 282 -62.14 7.87 17.58
C ILE A 282 -60.66 8.18 17.83
N LEU A 283 -60.35 9.27 18.53
CA LEU A 283 -58.98 9.66 18.85
C LEU A 283 -58.34 8.71 19.87
N GLY A 284 -59.09 8.20 20.85
CA GLY A 284 -58.61 7.17 21.78
C GLY A 284 -58.20 5.87 21.08
N ILE A 285 -59.05 5.38 20.17
CA ILE A 285 -58.76 4.18 19.36
C ILE A 285 -57.56 4.44 18.44
N PHE A 286 -57.45 5.63 17.85
CA PHE A 286 -56.31 6.03 17.03
C PHE A 286 -55.00 6.08 17.84
N LEU A 287 -55.01 6.68 19.03
CA LEU A 287 -53.86 6.75 19.93
C LEU A 287 -53.43 5.35 20.40
N PHE A 288 -54.39 4.46 20.68
CA PHE A 288 -54.11 3.06 21.01
C PHE A 288 -53.45 2.31 19.85
N GLY A 289 -53.96 2.48 18.63
CA GLY A 289 -53.35 1.91 17.42
C GLY A 289 -51.94 2.46 17.19
N LEU A 290 -51.72 3.75 17.41
CA LEU A 290 -50.40 4.36 17.30
C LEU A 290 -49.42 3.84 18.37
N ALA A 291 -49.85 3.69 19.62
CA ALA A 291 -49.03 3.10 20.68
C ALA A 291 -48.62 1.65 20.36
N LEU A 292 -49.54 0.86 19.79
CA LEU A 292 -49.24 -0.49 19.31
C LEU A 292 -48.24 -0.47 18.14
N ALA A 293 -48.38 0.49 17.23
CA ALA A 293 -47.46 0.64 16.10
C ALA A 293 -46.02 0.92 16.57
N VAL A 294 -45.84 1.87 17.49
CA VAL A 294 -44.53 2.21 18.06
C VAL A 294 -43.92 1.03 18.80
N ALA A 295 -44.70 0.34 19.62
CA ALA A 295 -44.22 -0.83 20.38
C ALA A 295 -43.74 -1.98 19.47
N ALA A 296 -44.24 -2.06 18.24
CA ALA A 296 -43.90 -3.11 17.28
C ALA A 296 -42.69 -2.78 16.40
N ILE A 297 -42.20 -1.54 16.40
CA ILE A 297 -41.11 -1.11 15.51
C ILE A 297 -39.78 -1.37 16.21
N PRO A 298 -38.86 -2.14 15.59
CA PRO A 298 -37.58 -2.47 16.19
C PRO A 298 -36.59 -1.32 15.99
N GLU A 299 -36.83 -0.20 16.66
CA GLU A 299 -36.06 1.04 16.55
C GLU A 299 -34.58 0.85 16.90
N GLY A 300 -34.27 -0.13 17.77
CA GLY A 300 -32.90 -0.49 18.13
C GLY A 300 -32.15 -1.32 17.08
N LEU A 301 -32.81 -1.81 16.02
CA LEU A 301 -32.19 -2.72 15.05
C LEU A 301 -30.99 -2.09 14.31
N PRO A 302 -31.05 -0.84 13.79
CA PRO A 302 -29.90 -0.20 13.14
C PRO A 302 -28.71 -0.04 14.10
N ALA A 303 -28.98 0.31 15.36
CA ALA A 303 -27.95 0.46 16.38
C ALA A 303 -27.29 -0.89 16.73
N VAL A 304 -28.09 -1.94 16.94
CA VAL A 304 -27.58 -3.30 17.23
C VAL A 304 -26.69 -3.81 16.11
N VAL A 305 -27.12 -3.64 14.86
CA VAL A 305 -26.35 -4.02 13.67
C VAL A 305 -25.02 -3.26 13.62
N THR A 306 -25.04 -1.95 13.85
CA THR A 306 -23.83 -1.12 13.84
C THR A 306 -22.85 -1.53 14.94
N ILE A 307 -23.34 -1.81 16.14
CA ILE A 307 -22.52 -2.29 17.26
C ILE A 307 -21.92 -3.66 16.95
N ALA A 308 -22.70 -4.59 16.40
CA ALA A 308 -22.21 -5.91 16.02
C ALA A 308 -21.09 -5.81 14.96
N LEU A 309 -21.26 -4.96 13.95
CA LEU A 309 -20.23 -4.68 12.95
C LEU A 309 -18.98 -4.04 13.57
N ALA A 310 -19.14 -3.08 14.48
CA ALA A 310 -18.02 -2.44 15.17
C ALA A 310 -17.19 -3.44 16.01
N LEU A 311 -17.85 -4.35 16.73
CA LEU A 311 -17.18 -5.46 17.44
C LEU A 311 -16.47 -6.40 16.46
N GLY A 312 -17.07 -6.67 15.30
CA GLY A 312 -16.44 -7.41 14.21
C GLY A 312 -15.15 -6.75 13.72
N VAL A 313 -15.19 -5.43 13.48
CA VAL A 313 -14.01 -4.65 13.09
C VAL A 313 -12.93 -4.69 14.17
N GLN A 314 -13.26 -4.55 15.46
CA GLN A 314 -12.28 -4.67 16.55
C GLN A 314 -11.58 -6.03 16.53
N LYS A 315 -12.33 -7.12 16.30
CA LYS A 315 -11.78 -8.48 16.21
C LYS A 315 -10.87 -8.68 14.99
N MET A 316 -11.15 -7.98 13.89
CA MET A 316 -10.30 -7.96 12.70
C MET A 316 -9.03 -7.14 12.92
N ALA A 317 -9.14 -5.97 13.55
CA ALA A 317 -8.01 -5.10 13.87
C ALA A 317 -7.01 -5.79 14.79
N ALA A 318 -7.49 -6.55 15.79
CA ALA A 318 -6.64 -7.39 16.65
C ALA A 318 -5.86 -8.48 15.88
N LYS A 319 -6.22 -8.77 14.64
CA LYS A 319 -5.53 -9.68 13.72
C LYS A 319 -4.83 -8.94 12.57
N ASN A 320 -4.49 -7.66 12.77
CA ASN A 320 -3.85 -6.79 11.78
C ASN A 320 -4.67 -6.54 10.50
N ALA A 321 -5.98 -6.78 10.51
CA ALA A 321 -6.88 -6.45 9.41
C ALA A 321 -7.65 -5.16 9.73
N ILE A 322 -7.15 -4.04 9.24
CA ILE A 322 -7.69 -2.70 9.52
C ILE A 322 -8.84 -2.37 8.56
N VAL A 323 -10.04 -2.18 9.11
CA VAL A 323 -11.23 -1.84 8.32
C VAL A 323 -11.54 -0.36 8.43
N ARG A 324 -11.54 0.36 7.30
CA ARG A 324 -11.77 1.81 7.24
C ARG A 324 -13.26 2.21 7.17
N ARG A 325 -14.12 1.29 6.75
CA ARG A 325 -15.58 1.49 6.58
C ARG A 325 -16.31 0.27 7.11
N LEU A 326 -17.33 0.45 7.97
CA LEU A 326 -18.10 -0.66 8.55
C LEU A 326 -18.70 -1.58 7.48
N SER A 327 -19.12 -1.01 6.35
CA SER A 327 -19.64 -1.74 5.20
C SER A 327 -18.67 -2.77 4.61
N ALA A 328 -17.36 -2.55 4.73
CA ALA A 328 -16.36 -3.45 4.16
C ALA A 328 -16.33 -4.81 4.88
N VAL A 329 -16.77 -4.90 6.14
CA VAL A 329 -16.91 -6.17 6.86
C VAL A 329 -17.94 -7.07 6.17
N GLU A 330 -19.07 -6.49 5.80
CA GLU A 330 -20.14 -7.18 5.08
C GLU A 330 -19.66 -7.59 3.69
N THR A 331 -19.08 -6.64 2.93
CA THR A 331 -18.57 -6.89 1.58
C THR A 331 -17.54 -8.03 1.56
N LEU A 332 -16.65 -8.09 2.54
CA LEU A 332 -15.66 -9.16 2.67
C LEU A 332 -16.33 -10.52 2.90
N GLY A 333 -17.40 -10.58 3.70
CA GLY A 333 -18.17 -11.80 3.95
C GLY A 333 -18.92 -12.30 2.72
N SER A 334 -19.31 -11.40 1.80
CA SER A 334 -19.97 -11.73 0.54
C SER A 334 -19.03 -11.86 -0.66
N THR A 335 -17.71 -11.78 -0.44
CA THR A 335 -16.73 -11.78 -1.54
C THR A 335 -16.65 -13.15 -2.22
N THR A 336 -16.76 -13.17 -3.55
CA THR A 336 -16.68 -14.40 -4.36
C THR A 336 -15.41 -14.48 -5.21
N VAL A 337 -14.77 -13.35 -5.47
CA VAL A 337 -13.53 -13.24 -6.25
C VAL A 337 -12.54 -12.35 -5.49
N ILE A 338 -11.30 -12.82 -5.32
CA ILE A 338 -10.22 -12.04 -4.72
C ILE A 338 -9.14 -11.81 -5.78
N CYS A 339 -9.00 -10.55 -6.20
CA CYS A 339 -7.91 -10.11 -7.06
C CYS A 339 -6.77 -9.58 -6.17
N SER A 340 -5.64 -10.28 -6.16
CA SER A 340 -4.47 -9.89 -5.36
C SER A 340 -3.31 -9.55 -6.27
N ASP A 341 -2.60 -8.48 -5.94
CA ASP A 341 -1.27 -8.22 -6.51
C ASP A 341 -0.30 -9.34 -6.06
N LYS A 342 0.74 -9.60 -6.86
CA LYS A 342 1.77 -10.59 -6.54
C LYS A 342 2.81 -10.00 -5.60
N THR A 343 3.50 -8.95 -6.06
CA THR A 343 4.72 -8.44 -5.42
C THR A 343 4.37 -7.73 -4.11
N GLY A 344 5.00 -8.14 -3.01
CA GLY A 344 4.78 -7.57 -1.67
C GLY A 344 3.49 -8.01 -0.97
N THR A 345 2.50 -8.54 -1.70
CA THR A 345 1.26 -9.08 -1.13
C THR A 345 1.31 -10.59 -0.98
N LEU A 346 1.48 -11.33 -2.08
CA LEU A 346 1.63 -12.79 -2.05
C LEU A 346 3.07 -13.22 -1.79
N THR A 347 4.02 -12.36 -2.15
CA THR A 347 5.45 -12.56 -1.93
C THR A 347 5.99 -11.65 -0.82
N ARG A 348 7.19 -11.95 -0.33
CA ARG A 348 7.84 -11.17 0.72
C ARG A 348 8.41 -9.84 0.23
N ASN A 349 8.54 -9.66 -1.08
CA ASN A 349 9.34 -8.59 -1.69
C ASN A 349 10.80 -8.63 -1.21
N GLU A 350 11.30 -9.84 -0.95
CA GLU A 350 12.64 -10.11 -0.43
C GLU A 350 13.37 -11.02 -1.43
N MET A 351 13.90 -10.42 -2.49
CA MET A 351 14.60 -11.17 -3.53
C MET A 351 15.71 -12.03 -2.90
N THR A 352 15.67 -13.33 -3.15
CA THR A 352 16.56 -14.31 -2.50
C THR A 352 17.21 -15.19 -3.55
N VAL A 353 18.54 -15.32 -3.52
CA VAL A 353 19.26 -16.28 -4.36
C VAL A 353 18.90 -17.70 -3.91
N ARG A 354 18.42 -18.51 -4.86
CA ARG A 354 18.02 -19.91 -4.64
C ARG A 354 18.91 -20.90 -5.36
N LYS A 355 19.44 -20.54 -6.53
CA LYS A 355 20.35 -21.40 -7.29
C LYS A 355 21.56 -20.64 -7.76
N VAL A 356 22.69 -21.32 -7.84
CA VAL A 356 23.92 -20.81 -8.46
C VAL A 356 24.44 -21.89 -9.40
N TRP A 357 24.82 -21.53 -10.62
CA TRP A 357 25.50 -22.44 -11.52
C TRP A 357 26.97 -22.04 -11.65
N VAL A 358 27.87 -22.97 -11.34
CA VAL A 358 29.32 -22.82 -11.48
C VAL A 358 29.94 -24.16 -11.88
N ASP A 359 30.93 -24.15 -12.78
CA ASP A 359 31.71 -25.34 -13.16
C ASP A 359 30.84 -26.57 -13.50
N GLY A 360 29.76 -26.37 -14.25
CA GLY A 360 28.84 -27.44 -14.64
C GLY A 360 27.90 -27.93 -13.52
N LYS A 361 27.94 -27.36 -12.32
CA LYS A 361 27.15 -27.76 -11.15
C LYS A 361 26.10 -26.70 -10.84
N VAL A 362 24.84 -27.12 -10.70
CA VAL A 362 23.75 -26.30 -10.14
C VAL A 362 23.74 -26.53 -8.62
N LEU A 363 24.07 -25.48 -7.87
CA LEU A 363 24.06 -25.46 -6.41
C LEU A 363 22.73 -24.89 -5.92
N GLU A 364 22.12 -25.54 -4.93
CA GLU A 364 21.00 -25.00 -4.17
C GLU A 364 21.50 -24.11 -3.04
N VAL A 365 20.87 -22.96 -2.85
CA VAL A 365 21.24 -21.96 -1.82
C VAL A 365 20.15 -21.90 -0.77
N THR A 366 20.53 -22.20 0.48
CA THR A 366 19.61 -22.16 1.63
C THR A 366 19.62 -20.80 2.33
N GLY A 367 18.66 -20.59 3.23
CA GLY A 367 18.37 -19.30 3.87
C GLY A 367 17.12 -18.64 3.27
N GLU A 368 16.51 -17.74 4.04
CA GLU A 368 15.35 -16.94 3.61
C GLU A 368 15.62 -15.45 3.87
N GLY A 369 15.11 -14.59 3.00
CA GLY A 369 15.20 -13.15 3.16
C GLY A 369 16.64 -12.63 3.09
N TYR A 370 16.91 -11.55 3.83
CA TYR A 370 18.19 -10.85 3.84
C TYR A 370 19.12 -11.26 4.98
N GLU A 371 18.77 -12.28 5.76
CA GLU A 371 19.69 -12.80 6.77
C GLU A 371 20.88 -13.50 6.06
N PRO A 372 22.14 -13.11 6.34
CA PRO A 372 23.34 -13.70 5.74
C PRO A 372 23.67 -15.06 6.38
N ARG A 373 22.65 -15.91 6.57
CA ARG A 373 22.76 -17.29 7.06
C ARG A 373 22.21 -18.28 6.04
N GLY A 374 22.93 -19.38 5.89
CA GLY A 374 22.61 -20.42 4.91
C GLY A 374 23.89 -21.08 4.39
N GLY A 375 23.73 -21.91 3.37
CA GLY A 375 24.86 -22.58 2.72
C GLY A 375 24.53 -22.99 1.29
N PHE A 376 25.55 -23.49 0.62
CA PHE A 376 25.48 -23.99 -0.75
C PHE A 376 25.46 -25.52 -0.72
N TRP A 377 24.63 -26.14 -1.54
CA TRP A 377 24.44 -27.57 -1.57
C TRP A 377 24.50 -28.10 -2.99
N TRP A 378 25.22 -29.19 -3.20
CA TRP A 378 25.26 -29.93 -4.45
C TRP A 378 25.00 -31.40 -4.17
N ASP A 379 24.01 -31.97 -4.83
CA ASP A 379 23.63 -33.38 -4.66
C ASP A 379 23.44 -33.76 -3.17
N GLN A 380 22.67 -32.93 -2.45
CA GLN A 380 22.38 -33.05 -1.00
C GLN A 380 23.61 -33.01 -0.07
N LYS A 381 24.79 -32.62 -0.57
CA LYS A 381 26.00 -32.45 0.23
C LYS A 381 26.39 -30.98 0.35
N PRO A 382 26.94 -30.54 1.50
CA PRO A 382 27.46 -29.19 1.64
C PRO A 382 28.54 -28.91 0.59
N PHE A 383 28.39 -27.81 -0.14
CA PHE A 383 29.36 -27.30 -1.09
C PHE A 383 30.12 -26.14 -0.46
N LEU A 384 31.44 -26.28 -0.36
CA LEU A 384 32.28 -25.34 0.38
C LEU A 384 32.47 -24.03 -0.39
N PRO A 385 32.25 -22.85 0.22
CA PRO A 385 32.48 -21.56 -0.41
C PRO A 385 33.92 -21.30 -0.89
N GLN A 386 34.89 -22.10 -0.43
CA GLN A 386 36.29 -22.00 -0.83
C GLN A 386 36.57 -22.55 -2.23
N ASP A 387 35.62 -23.24 -2.86
CA ASP A 387 35.71 -23.66 -4.26
C ASP A 387 36.03 -22.45 -5.16
N PRO A 388 37.04 -22.54 -6.06
CA PRO A 388 37.51 -21.38 -6.81
C PRO A 388 36.44 -20.77 -7.73
N HIS A 389 35.52 -21.56 -8.26
CA HIS A 389 34.47 -21.08 -9.16
C HIS A 389 33.37 -20.35 -8.39
N LEU A 390 32.89 -20.96 -7.30
CA LEU A 390 31.91 -20.31 -6.42
C LEU A 390 32.50 -19.04 -5.81
N LYS A 391 33.74 -19.10 -5.33
CA LYS A 391 34.46 -17.95 -4.78
C LYS A 391 34.51 -16.78 -5.77
N ARG A 392 34.89 -17.02 -7.03
CA ARG A 392 34.98 -15.96 -8.04
C ARG A 392 33.59 -15.38 -8.37
N LEU A 393 32.56 -16.23 -8.43
CA LEU A 393 31.18 -15.76 -8.64
C LEU A 393 30.70 -14.86 -7.49
N LEU A 394 30.90 -15.29 -6.24
CA LEU A 394 30.47 -14.54 -5.06
C LEU A 394 31.24 -13.21 -4.91
N GLN A 395 32.52 -13.22 -5.27
CA GLN A 395 33.32 -11.99 -5.34
C GLN A 395 32.73 -10.99 -6.35
N ILE A 396 32.36 -11.44 -7.56
CA ILE A 396 31.69 -10.60 -8.55
C ILE A 396 30.33 -10.11 -8.03
N ALA A 397 29.55 -11.01 -7.40
CA ALA A 397 28.24 -10.72 -6.85
C ALA A 397 28.27 -9.61 -5.78
N GLY A 398 29.31 -9.61 -4.94
CA GLY A 398 29.55 -8.58 -3.91
C GLY A 398 30.15 -7.28 -4.46
N LEU A 399 31.16 -7.34 -5.33
CA LEU A 399 31.89 -6.15 -5.79
C LEU A 399 31.19 -5.38 -6.91
N CYS A 400 30.53 -6.08 -7.83
CA CYS A 400 29.73 -5.49 -8.90
C CYS A 400 28.33 -5.20 -8.35
N ASN A 401 28.22 -4.33 -7.35
CA ASN A 401 27.01 -4.16 -6.54
C ASN A 401 26.94 -2.77 -5.89
N ASN A 402 25.75 -2.15 -5.85
CA ASN A 402 25.55 -0.85 -5.19
C ASN A 402 24.62 -0.92 -3.97
N ALA A 403 24.09 -2.10 -3.65
CA ALA A 403 23.30 -2.32 -2.45
C ALA A 403 24.18 -2.39 -1.19
N ARG A 404 23.55 -2.26 -0.03
CA ARG A 404 24.18 -2.47 1.28
C ARG A 404 23.27 -3.31 2.14
N LEU A 405 23.86 -4.24 2.86
CA LEU A 405 23.18 -5.01 3.88
C LEU A 405 23.28 -4.28 5.22
N ILE A 406 22.15 -3.90 5.81
CA ILE A 406 22.07 -3.10 7.03
C ILE A 406 21.41 -3.93 8.14
N PRO A 407 22.05 -4.07 9.31
CA PRO A 407 21.41 -4.67 10.48
C PRO A 407 20.33 -3.73 11.04
N GLN A 408 19.15 -4.26 11.36
CA GLN A 408 18.04 -3.52 11.99
C GLN A 408 17.53 -4.27 13.24
N GLU A 409 16.74 -3.59 14.08
CA GLU A 409 16.08 -4.25 15.21
C GLU A 409 15.20 -5.41 14.72
N GLY A 410 15.58 -6.64 15.09
CA GLY A 410 14.84 -7.85 14.72
C GLY A 410 15.23 -8.48 13.38
N GLY A 411 16.26 -8.01 12.68
CA GLY A 411 16.70 -8.67 11.44
C GLY A 411 17.70 -7.88 10.59
N TRP A 412 17.57 -8.06 9.28
CA TRP A 412 18.42 -7.46 8.26
C TRP A 412 17.57 -6.81 7.18
N SER A 413 18.04 -5.68 6.68
CA SER A 413 17.42 -4.94 5.58
C SER A 413 18.43 -4.68 4.47
N ILE A 414 17.95 -4.47 3.26
CA ILE A 414 18.77 -4.01 2.14
C ILE A 414 18.50 -2.53 1.90
N GLU A 415 19.56 -1.75 1.83
CA GLU A 415 19.54 -0.44 1.21
C GLU A 415 20.00 -0.57 -0.25
N GLY A 416 19.11 -0.33 -1.22
CA GLY A 416 19.41 -0.44 -2.64
C GLY A 416 18.43 -1.36 -3.37
N ASP A 417 18.85 -1.86 -4.54
CA ASP A 417 18.02 -2.74 -5.37
C ASP A 417 17.88 -4.14 -4.76
N PRO A 418 16.67 -4.74 -4.66
CA PRO A 418 16.49 -6.08 -4.08
C PRO A 418 17.32 -7.17 -4.78
N THR A 419 17.47 -7.09 -6.10
CA THR A 419 18.27 -8.04 -6.91
C THR A 419 19.73 -7.98 -6.49
N GLU A 420 20.23 -6.77 -6.31
CA GLU A 420 21.59 -6.52 -5.84
C GLU A 420 21.78 -6.93 -4.38
N GLY A 421 20.81 -6.65 -3.52
CA GLY A 421 20.81 -7.10 -2.13
C GLY A 421 20.86 -8.63 -2.00
N ALA A 422 20.11 -9.35 -2.84
CA ALA A 422 20.14 -10.81 -2.90
C ALA A 422 21.56 -11.35 -3.20
N LEU A 423 22.30 -10.67 -4.09
CA LEU A 423 23.67 -11.01 -4.45
C LEU A 423 24.66 -10.75 -3.29
N ILE A 424 24.50 -9.66 -2.54
CA ILE A 424 25.31 -9.40 -1.34
C ILE A 424 25.07 -10.47 -0.29
N VAL A 425 23.81 -10.79 -0.03
CA VAL A 425 23.44 -11.83 0.93
C VAL A 425 23.99 -13.19 0.52
N ALA A 426 24.03 -13.50 -0.78
CA ALA A 426 24.69 -14.70 -1.27
C ALA A 426 26.22 -14.65 -1.08
N ALA A 427 26.86 -13.51 -1.29
CA ALA A 427 28.29 -13.32 -1.05
C ALA A 427 28.66 -13.50 0.43
N GLU A 428 27.90 -12.88 1.35
CA GLU A 428 28.07 -13.07 2.80
C GLU A 428 27.76 -14.52 3.23
N LYS A 429 26.78 -15.16 2.56
CA LYS A 429 26.58 -16.62 2.41
C LYS A 429 27.90 -17.41 2.38
N GLY A 430 28.81 -16.96 1.53
CA GLY A 430 30.09 -17.59 1.27
C GLY A 430 31.25 -17.09 2.15
N GLY A 431 30.98 -16.27 3.16
CA GLY A 431 31.99 -15.68 4.03
C GLY A 431 32.63 -14.40 3.48
N TRP A 432 32.02 -13.77 2.47
CA TRP A 432 32.50 -12.50 1.92
C TRP A 432 31.73 -11.33 2.48
N VAL A 433 32.24 -10.73 3.56
CA VAL A 433 31.70 -9.47 4.09
C VAL A 433 32.06 -8.34 3.12
N LEU A 434 31.05 -7.55 2.71
CA LEU A 434 31.23 -6.52 1.68
C LEU A 434 32.32 -5.50 2.05
N ALA A 435 32.35 -5.04 3.31
CA ALA A 435 33.34 -4.08 3.78
C ALA A 435 34.79 -4.59 3.61
N ASP A 436 35.02 -5.89 3.87
CA ASP A 436 36.34 -6.51 3.71
C ASP A 436 36.70 -6.66 2.23
N LEU A 437 35.71 -6.99 1.39
CA LEU A 437 35.87 -7.06 -0.06
C LEU A 437 36.26 -5.71 -0.66
N GLU A 438 35.58 -4.63 -0.28
CA GLU A 438 35.85 -3.28 -0.79
C GLU A 438 37.22 -2.76 -0.35
N LEU A 439 37.65 -3.08 0.88
CA LEU A 439 39.00 -2.78 1.36
C LEU A 439 40.07 -3.54 0.57
N LYS A 440 39.83 -4.82 0.29
CA LYS A 440 40.78 -5.68 -0.42
C LYS A 440 40.84 -5.40 -1.93
N TYR A 441 39.71 -5.03 -2.52
CA TYR A 441 39.53 -4.81 -3.96
C TYR A 441 38.91 -3.42 -4.20
N PRO A 442 39.66 -2.32 -4.00
CA PRO A 442 39.10 -0.98 -4.08
C PRO A 442 38.53 -0.70 -5.48
N ARG A 443 37.31 -0.15 -5.52
CA ARG A 443 36.62 0.22 -6.75
C ARG A 443 37.31 1.44 -7.38
N LEU A 444 37.68 1.30 -8.65
CA LEU A 444 38.36 2.31 -9.46
C LEU A 444 37.42 3.05 -10.42
N GLY A 445 36.32 2.41 -10.80
CA GLY A 445 35.33 2.99 -11.71
C GLY A 445 34.08 2.11 -11.83
N GLU A 446 33.04 2.68 -12.43
CA GLU A 446 31.75 2.03 -12.61
C GLU A 446 31.13 2.46 -13.93
N ILE A 447 30.43 1.53 -14.57
CA ILE A 447 29.50 1.83 -15.65
C ILE A 447 28.15 1.24 -15.21
N PRO A 448 27.20 2.09 -14.78
CA PRO A 448 25.98 1.64 -14.11
C PRO A 448 25.09 0.82 -15.04
N PHE A 449 24.16 0.07 -14.45
CA PHE A 449 23.13 -0.64 -15.19
C PHE A 449 22.30 0.33 -16.05
N SER A 450 22.08 -0.03 -17.31
CA SER A 450 21.07 0.60 -18.15
C SER A 450 20.19 -0.45 -18.81
N SER A 451 18.89 -0.16 -18.97
CA SER A 451 17.94 -1.07 -19.62
C SER A 451 18.31 -1.37 -21.07
N GLU A 452 18.98 -0.44 -21.76
CA GLU A 452 19.50 -0.62 -23.12
C GLU A 452 20.61 -1.67 -23.19
N ARG A 453 21.53 -1.68 -22.20
CA ARG A 453 22.66 -2.62 -22.16
C ARG A 453 22.37 -3.89 -21.36
N MET A 454 21.39 -3.85 -20.46
CA MET A 454 20.99 -4.94 -19.56
C MET A 454 22.15 -5.54 -18.73
N ARG A 455 23.15 -4.73 -18.39
CA ARG A 455 24.35 -5.14 -17.63
C ARG A 455 24.97 -3.96 -16.88
N MET A 456 25.70 -4.29 -15.82
CA MET A 456 26.47 -3.38 -14.98
C MET A 456 27.94 -3.81 -14.99
N ILE A 457 28.84 -2.82 -14.86
CA ILE A 457 30.29 -3.03 -14.80
C ILE A 457 30.86 -2.26 -13.63
N THR A 458 31.74 -2.89 -12.86
CA THR A 458 32.61 -2.21 -11.91
C THR A 458 34.05 -2.62 -12.17
N VAL A 459 34.97 -1.66 -12.04
CA VAL A 459 36.41 -1.91 -12.19
C VAL A 459 37.07 -1.80 -10.83
N HIS A 460 37.90 -2.77 -10.47
CA HIS A 460 38.55 -2.87 -9.17
C HIS A 460 40.05 -3.09 -9.34
N ARG A 461 40.82 -2.72 -8.32
CA ARG A 461 42.23 -3.11 -8.21
C ARG A 461 42.32 -4.50 -7.57
N GLU A 462 42.90 -5.47 -8.26
CA GLU A 462 43.24 -6.79 -7.72
C GLU A 462 44.78 -6.91 -7.77
N GLU A 463 45.43 -6.73 -6.62
CA GLU A 463 46.90 -6.61 -6.51
C GLU A 463 47.43 -5.44 -7.37
N GLU A 464 48.26 -5.69 -8.37
CA GLU A 464 48.77 -4.64 -9.29
C GLU A 464 47.89 -4.48 -10.55
N GLU A 465 46.95 -5.40 -10.79
CA GLU A 465 46.12 -5.43 -12.01
C GLU A 465 44.76 -4.77 -11.80
N GLU A 466 44.19 -4.23 -12.89
CA GLU A 466 42.80 -3.77 -12.90
C GLU A 466 41.91 -4.91 -13.42
N VAL A 467 40.79 -5.16 -12.76
CA VAL A 467 39.84 -6.21 -13.15
C VAL A 467 38.45 -5.61 -13.26
N ALA A 468 37.82 -5.81 -14.41
CA ALA A 468 36.42 -5.48 -14.62
C ALA A 468 35.54 -6.66 -14.21
N TYR A 469 34.59 -6.42 -13.32
CA TYR A 469 33.54 -7.35 -12.93
C TYR A 469 32.22 -6.93 -13.55
N LEU A 470 31.48 -7.90 -14.08
CA LEU A 470 30.22 -7.67 -14.77
C LEU A 470 29.13 -8.58 -14.26
N LYS A 471 27.92 -8.02 -14.16
CA LYS A 471 26.67 -8.77 -14.01
C LYS A 471 25.62 -8.27 -15.00
N GLY A 472 24.76 -9.15 -15.47
CA GLY A 472 23.69 -8.76 -16.39
C GLY A 472 22.85 -9.91 -16.90
N ALA A 473 21.99 -9.62 -17.86
CA ALA A 473 21.15 -10.61 -18.52
C ALA A 473 22.03 -11.73 -19.14
N PRO A 474 21.74 -13.02 -18.86
CA PRO A 474 22.58 -14.12 -19.32
C PRO A 474 22.86 -14.15 -20.81
N GLU A 475 21.84 -13.95 -21.65
CA GLU A 475 21.96 -13.93 -23.11
C GLU A 475 22.88 -12.82 -23.61
N VAL A 476 22.77 -11.63 -23.01
CA VAL A 476 23.58 -10.46 -23.36
C VAL A 476 25.02 -10.66 -22.95
N LEU A 477 25.26 -11.09 -21.70
CA LEU A 477 26.61 -11.26 -21.18
C LEU A 477 27.35 -12.41 -21.90
N LEU A 478 26.65 -13.51 -22.17
CA LEU A 478 27.23 -14.65 -22.90
C LEU A 478 27.68 -14.25 -24.30
N ASN A 479 26.98 -13.34 -24.97
CA ASN A 479 27.37 -12.85 -26.29
C ASN A 479 28.72 -12.13 -26.30
N LEU A 480 29.06 -11.47 -25.19
CA LEU A 480 30.33 -10.75 -24.98
C LEU A 480 31.46 -11.66 -24.46
N CYS A 481 31.13 -12.89 -24.02
CA CYS A 481 32.10 -13.85 -23.52
C CYS A 481 32.71 -14.70 -24.64
N ASN A 482 34.03 -14.74 -24.73
CA ASN A 482 34.78 -15.67 -25.58
C ASN A 482 35.55 -16.74 -24.80
N ARG A 483 35.56 -16.62 -23.46
CA ARG A 483 36.24 -17.50 -22.52
C ARG A 483 35.31 -17.89 -21.38
N ILE A 484 35.62 -18.98 -20.69
CA ILE A 484 34.88 -19.50 -19.53
C ILE A 484 35.85 -20.01 -18.47
N PHE A 485 35.52 -19.80 -17.20
CA PHE A 485 36.29 -20.30 -16.06
C PHE A 485 35.74 -21.64 -15.56
N VAL A 486 36.44 -22.73 -15.85
CA VAL A 486 36.01 -24.13 -15.67
C VAL A 486 37.22 -24.99 -15.28
N ASN A 487 37.05 -25.96 -14.37
CA ASN A 487 38.12 -26.84 -13.85
C ASN A 487 39.35 -26.07 -13.34
N GLY A 488 39.13 -24.94 -12.68
CA GLY A 488 40.16 -24.05 -12.15
C GLY A 488 40.99 -23.31 -13.20
N ARG A 489 40.60 -23.32 -14.48
CA ARG A 489 41.34 -22.69 -15.59
C ARG A 489 40.43 -21.87 -16.51
N VAL A 490 41.02 -20.93 -17.22
CA VAL A 490 40.32 -20.14 -18.25
C VAL A 490 40.46 -20.85 -19.60
N CYS A 491 39.33 -21.26 -20.17
CA CYS A 491 39.24 -21.97 -21.44
C CYS A 491 38.47 -21.16 -22.48
N LYS A 492 38.61 -21.50 -23.77
CA LYS A 492 37.80 -20.90 -24.84
C LYS A 492 36.34 -21.35 -24.69
N LEU A 493 35.39 -20.41 -24.75
CA LEU A 493 33.96 -20.72 -24.76
C LEU A 493 33.57 -21.20 -26.16
N THR A 494 33.23 -22.48 -26.29
CA THR A 494 32.78 -23.07 -27.55
C THR A 494 31.31 -22.75 -27.81
N PRO A 495 30.84 -22.77 -29.08
CA PRO A 495 29.41 -22.62 -29.39
C PRO A 495 28.52 -23.63 -28.65
N GLN A 496 28.98 -24.88 -28.54
CA GLN A 496 28.28 -25.92 -27.78
C GLN A 496 28.19 -25.58 -26.29
N GLY A 497 29.30 -25.17 -25.66
CA GLY A 497 29.29 -24.76 -24.26
C GLY A 497 28.39 -23.55 -24.00
N ARG A 498 28.29 -22.62 -24.96
CA ARG A 498 27.34 -21.50 -24.87
C ARG A 498 25.88 -21.98 -24.88
N GLN A 499 25.53 -22.93 -25.76
CA GLN A 499 24.19 -23.50 -25.80
C GLN A 499 23.85 -24.27 -24.52
N GLU A 500 24.80 -25.00 -23.94
CA GLU A 500 24.60 -25.70 -22.66
C GLU A 500 24.27 -24.72 -21.52
N ILE A 501 24.97 -23.58 -21.45
CA ILE A 501 24.69 -22.55 -20.43
C ILE A 501 23.32 -21.90 -20.65
N LEU A 502 22.95 -21.61 -21.91
CA LEU A 502 21.63 -21.06 -22.24
C LEU A 502 20.50 -22.03 -21.86
N LYS A 503 20.70 -23.33 -22.06
CA LYS A 503 19.74 -24.35 -21.62
C LYS A 503 19.56 -24.34 -20.10
N ILE A 504 20.65 -24.23 -19.34
CA ILE A 504 20.59 -24.14 -17.87
C ILE A 504 19.88 -22.85 -17.43
N ASN A 505 20.11 -21.74 -18.15
CA ASN A 505 19.39 -20.49 -17.93
C ASN A 505 17.87 -20.66 -18.15
N GLU A 506 17.46 -21.33 -19.24
CA GLU A 506 16.06 -21.66 -19.51
C GLU A 506 15.45 -22.56 -18.43
N GLU A 507 16.19 -23.56 -17.96
CA GLU A 507 15.75 -24.44 -16.85
C GLU A 507 15.56 -23.65 -15.55
N MET A 508 16.47 -22.73 -15.22
CA MET A 508 16.30 -21.84 -14.07
C MET A 508 15.09 -20.92 -14.22
N ALA A 509 14.92 -20.29 -15.38
CA ALA A 509 13.79 -19.42 -15.68
C ALA A 509 12.45 -20.18 -15.62
N GLY A 510 12.41 -21.43 -16.11
CA GLY A 510 11.24 -22.32 -16.02
C GLY A 510 10.86 -22.70 -14.59
N ASN A 511 11.79 -22.57 -13.63
CA ASN A 511 11.52 -22.68 -12.19
C ASN A 511 11.17 -21.32 -11.54
N ALA A 512 10.73 -20.35 -12.35
CA ALA A 512 10.41 -18.98 -11.94
C ALA A 512 11.59 -18.22 -11.29
N LEU A 513 12.83 -18.62 -11.59
CA LEU A 513 14.01 -17.91 -11.11
C LEU A 513 14.37 -16.79 -12.09
N ARG A 514 14.49 -15.57 -11.58
CA ARG A 514 15.17 -14.48 -12.26
C ARG A 514 16.66 -14.80 -12.30
N THR A 515 17.24 -14.85 -13.50
CA THR A 515 18.63 -15.23 -13.70
C THR A 515 19.53 -14.04 -14.03
N LEU A 516 20.75 -14.06 -13.50
CA LEU A 516 21.83 -13.16 -13.87
C LEU A 516 23.09 -13.95 -14.18
N ALA A 517 23.83 -13.52 -15.19
CA ALA A 517 25.17 -14.00 -15.46
C ALA A 517 26.20 -13.14 -14.77
N THR A 518 27.33 -13.76 -14.41
CA THR A 518 28.53 -13.10 -13.91
C THR A 518 29.71 -13.38 -14.84
N ALA A 519 30.50 -12.35 -15.11
CA ALA A 519 31.72 -12.44 -15.90
C ALA A 519 32.77 -11.48 -15.36
N TYR A 520 34.03 -11.71 -15.75
CA TYR A 520 35.11 -10.78 -15.44
C TYR A 520 36.10 -10.68 -16.59
N ARG A 521 36.94 -9.65 -16.52
CA ARG A 521 38.05 -9.44 -17.43
C ARG A 521 39.23 -8.77 -16.71
N PRO A 522 40.40 -9.41 -16.67
CA PRO A 522 41.65 -8.73 -16.35
C PRO A 522 41.97 -7.70 -17.45
N LEU A 523 42.26 -6.47 -17.06
CA LEU A 523 42.54 -5.35 -17.95
C LEU A 523 44.05 -5.15 -18.05
N SER A 524 44.58 -5.20 -19.27
CA SER A 524 45.90 -4.63 -19.58
C SER A 524 45.77 -3.11 -19.45
N GLY A 525 46.58 -2.46 -18.61
CA GLY A 525 46.44 -1.02 -18.30
C GLY A 525 46.36 -0.09 -19.52
N GLY A 526 45.86 1.13 -19.32
CA GLY A 526 45.73 2.16 -20.37
C GLY A 526 44.34 2.29 -21.01
N LEU A 527 43.30 1.74 -20.37
CA LEU A 527 41.90 1.82 -20.83
C LEU A 527 41.11 3.01 -20.25
N ARG A 528 41.83 3.96 -19.63
CA ARG A 528 41.24 5.19 -19.11
C ARG A 528 41.45 6.30 -20.11
N ASP A 529 40.41 7.09 -20.36
CA ASP A 529 40.55 8.33 -21.12
C ASP A 529 41.36 9.38 -20.32
N THR A 530 41.58 10.54 -20.93
CA THR A 530 42.31 11.65 -20.29
C THR A 530 41.61 12.21 -19.05
N GLN A 531 40.33 11.90 -18.85
CA GLN A 531 39.53 12.27 -17.68
C GLN A 531 39.47 11.16 -16.62
N GLY A 532 40.10 10.01 -16.88
CA GLY A 532 40.10 8.86 -15.99
C GLY A 532 38.89 7.94 -16.13
N ASN A 533 38.01 8.16 -17.11
CA ASN A 533 36.83 7.34 -17.35
C ASN A 533 37.15 6.10 -18.18
N TYR A 534 36.35 5.06 -17.99
CA TYR A 534 36.45 3.83 -18.76
C TYR A 534 35.50 3.84 -19.96
N ASP A 535 36.00 3.43 -21.12
CA ASP A 535 35.19 3.20 -22.32
C ASP A 535 34.49 1.81 -22.23
N PRO A 536 33.14 1.77 -22.21
CA PRO A 536 32.39 0.50 -22.16
C PRO A 536 32.76 -0.46 -23.29
N ASP A 537 32.91 0.05 -24.52
CA ASP A 537 33.13 -0.78 -25.71
C ASP A 537 34.51 -1.44 -25.68
N GLN A 538 35.47 -0.82 -24.99
CA GLN A 538 36.80 -1.39 -24.79
C GLN A 538 36.83 -2.41 -23.66
N ILE A 539 36.09 -2.21 -22.57
CA ILE A 539 36.05 -3.14 -21.43
C ILE A 539 35.31 -4.43 -21.78
N GLU A 540 34.23 -4.34 -22.55
CA GLU A 540 33.30 -5.43 -22.80
C GLU A 540 33.80 -6.51 -23.78
N GLN A 541 35.06 -6.45 -24.20
CA GLN A 541 35.65 -7.40 -25.14
C GLN A 541 36.32 -8.59 -24.44
N GLY A 542 36.11 -9.79 -24.99
CA GLY A 542 36.87 -10.97 -24.56
C GLY A 542 36.66 -11.36 -23.10
N LEU A 543 35.42 -11.19 -22.61
CA LEU A 543 35.04 -11.50 -21.24
C LEU A 543 35.18 -12.99 -20.93
N ILE A 544 35.43 -13.28 -19.66
CA ILE A 544 35.49 -14.64 -19.10
C ILE A 544 34.21 -14.88 -18.32
N PHE A 545 33.37 -15.79 -18.82
CA PHE A 545 32.15 -16.23 -18.14
C PHE A 545 32.50 -17.02 -16.88
N VAL A 546 31.78 -16.76 -15.77
CA VAL A 546 32.01 -17.44 -14.49
C VAL A 546 30.83 -18.34 -14.12
N GLY A 547 29.62 -17.80 -14.16
CA GLY A 547 28.44 -18.59 -13.80
C GLY A 547 27.13 -17.81 -13.80
N LEU A 548 26.06 -18.51 -13.42
CA LEU A 548 24.70 -17.98 -13.33
C LEU A 548 24.25 -17.92 -11.88
N VAL A 549 23.39 -16.95 -11.57
CA VAL A 549 22.68 -16.85 -10.30
C VAL A 549 21.19 -16.80 -10.59
N GLY A 550 20.43 -17.71 -9.99
CA GLY A 550 18.97 -17.76 -10.03
C GLY A 550 18.39 -17.30 -8.69
N MET A 551 17.56 -16.28 -8.73
CA MET A 551 16.91 -15.69 -7.56
C MET A 551 15.40 -15.56 -7.76
N ILE A 552 14.66 -15.54 -6.66
CA ILE A 552 13.20 -15.40 -6.68
C ILE A 552 12.77 -14.53 -5.52
N ASP A 553 11.67 -13.80 -5.70
CA ASP A 553 10.93 -13.23 -4.59
C ASP A 553 10.02 -14.32 -4.01
N PRO A 554 10.35 -14.90 -2.84
CA PRO A 554 9.66 -16.09 -2.35
C PRO A 554 8.23 -15.77 -1.92
N PRO A 555 7.28 -16.69 -2.12
CA PRO A 555 5.93 -16.54 -1.61
C PRO A 555 5.94 -16.52 -0.08
N ARG A 556 5.03 -15.74 0.50
CA ARG A 556 4.72 -15.77 1.93
C ARG A 556 4.14 -17.14 2.29
N LYS A 557 4.58 -17.72 3.41
CA LYS A 557 4.06 -19.02 3.89
C LYS A 557 2.56 -18.92 4.15
N GLU A 558 2.15 -17.82 4.76
CA GLU A 558 0.75 -17.46 5.02
C GLU A 558 -0.07 -17.26 3.73
N ALA A 559 0.52 -16.81 2.63
CA ALA A 559 -0.18 -16.65 1.35
C ALA A 559 -0.55 -17.99 0.73
N ILE A 560 0.33 -19.00 0.83
CA ILE A 560 0.06 -20.37 0.34
C ILE A 560 -1.18 -20.94 1.06
N GLU A 561 -1.21 -20.83 2.39
CA GLU A 561 -2.34 -21.27 3.19
C GLU A 561 -3.62 -20.48 2.91
N ALA A 562 -3.52 -19.15 2.76
CA ALA A 562 -4.65 -18.28 2.49
C ALA A 562 -5.31 -18.60 1.15
N VAL A 563 -4.53 -18.80 0.09
CA VAL A 563 -5.04 -19.19 -1.24
C VAL A 563 -5.74 -20.55 -1.18
N ALA A 564 -5.19 -21.52 -0.44
CA ALA A 564 -5.82 -22.82 -0.24
C ALA A 564 -7.18 -22.70 0.46
N LYS A 565 -7.25 -21.92 1.55
CA LYS A 565 -8.50 -21.62 2.28
C LYS A 565 -9.52 -20.91 1.40
N CYS A 566 -9.09 -19.97 0.56
CA CYS A 566 -9.97 -19.27 -0.37
C CYS A 566 -10.66 -20.23 -1.34
N LYS A 567 -9.88 -21.14 -1.94
CA LYS A 567 -10.41 -22.17 -2.85
C LYS A 567 -11.38 -23.12 -2.13
N GLN A 568 -11.06 -23.52 -0.90
CA GLN A 568 -11.94 -24.37 -0.08
C GLN A 568 -13.28 -23.68 0.24
N ALA A 569 -13.27 -22.36 0.45
CA ALA A 569 -14.47 -21.57 0.69
C ALA A 569 -15.28 -21.25 -0.58
N GLY A 570 -14.87 -21.76 -1.76
CA GLY A 570 -15.55 -21.50 -3.03
C GLY A 570 -15.24 -20.12 -3.64
N MET A 571 -14.27 -19.38 -3.10
CA MET A 571 -13.81 -18.12 -3.67
C MET A 571 -12.82 -18.36 -4.80
N LYS A 572 -12.83 -17.50 -5.83
CA LYS A 572 -11.88 -17.53 -6.94
C LYS A 572 -10.70 -16.58 -6.67
N PRO A 573 -9.50 -17.07 -6.29
CA PRO A 573 -8.30 -16.24 -6.24
C PRO A 573 -7.78 -15.96 -7.65
N VAL A 574 -7.47 -14.70 -7.93
CA VAL A 574 -6.86 -14.23 -9.19
C VAL A 574 -5.62 -13.43 -8.83
N MET A 575 -4.47 -13.83 -9.38
CA MET A 575 -3.24 -13.05 -9.28
C MET A 575 -3.22 -12.01 -10.40
N ILE A 576 -2.94 -10.76 -10.04
CA ILE A 576 -2.65 -9.68 -10.97
C ILE A 576 -1.15 -9.40 -10.82
N THR A 577 -0.41 -9.46 -11.92
CA THR A 577 1.05 -9.27 -11.91
C THR A 577 1.50 -8.58 -13.19
N GLY A 578 2.50 -7.71 -13.07
CA GLY A 578 3.21 -7.12 -14.21
C GLY A 578 4.38 -7.98 -14.70
N ASP A 579 4.63 -9.10 -14.06
CA ASP A 579 5.73 -10.01 -14.40
C ASP A 579 5.47 -10.75 -15.72
N HIS A 580 6.56 -11.25 -16.31
CA HIS A 580 6.50 -12.04 -17.53
C HIS A 580 5.68 -13.31 -17.32
N LYS A 581 4.86 -13.72 -18.30
CA LYS A 581 3.88 -14.84 -18.20
C LYS A 581 4.43 -16.18 -17.64
N LEU A 582 5.74 -16.42 -17.78
CA LEU A 582 6.39 -17.64 -17.30
C LEU A 582 6.72 -17.62 -15.79
N THR A 583 6.67 -16.44 -15.16
CA THR A 583 7.07 -16.16 -13.76
C THR A 583 5.87 -15.68 -12.96
#